data_AF-A0A9D5NZC6-F1
#
_entry.id   AF-A0A9D5NZC6-F1
#
_cell.length_a   1.000
_cell.length_b   1.000
_cell.length_c   1.000
_cell.angle_alpha   90.00
_cell.angle_beta   90.00
_cell.angle_gamma   90.00
#
_symmetry.space_group_name_H-M   'P 1'
#
loop_
_entity.id
_entity.type
_entity.pdbx_description
1 polymer ?
#
loop_
_entity_poly.entity_id
_entity_poly.type
_entity_poly.pdbx_seq_one_letter_code
_entity_poly.pdbx_strand_id
1 'polypeptide(L)'
;MTNKSFIGLAVASFMLCACQSDVYQIKGCATELKDGDTITLAFEDPPQKVLGQAIVSGGTFRFAGTTDTTLFCRAYLNRQQLSSCSFFLEPGEITIELNQHPRPSRVSGTELNNQWQALNDTVQKLGTQLIRLAQLSTRTNAAHRQQLQQQVDSLHRRISQSITLTGQRNRQNVLGKYILQNYKEPEFKD
;
A
#
# COMPACT_ATOMS: atom_id res chain seq x y z
N MET A 1 -52.38 -26.78 -0.81
CA MET A 1 -51.21 -27.00 0.06
C MET A 1 -49.98 -27.07 -0.80
N THR A 2 -49.05 -26.16 -0.52
CA THR A 2 -47.71 -25.95 -1.09
C THR A 2 -46.85 -27.21 -1.09
N ASN A 3 -46.01 -27.37 -2.12
CA ASN A 3 -44.64 -27.85 -1.93
C ASN A 3 -43.74 -27.31 -3.05
N LYS A 4 -42.90 -26.33 -2.67
CA LYS A 4 -41.79 -25.80 -3.47
C LYS A 4 -40.57 -26.65 -3.14
N SER A 5 -40.01 -27.35 -4.12
CA SER A 5 -38.71 -28.03 -3.96
C SER A 5 -37.60 -27.02 -4.27
N PHE A 6 -36.90 -26.58 -3.23
CA PHE A 6 -35.67 -25.78 -3.35
C PHE A 6 -34.50 -26.71 -3.70
N ILE A 7 -33.94 -26.55 -4.89
CA ILE A 7 -32.66 -27.16 -5.27
C ILE A 7 -31.56 -26.31 -4.62
N GLY A 8 -30.91 -26.86 -3.60
CA GLY A 8 -29.76 -26.24 -2.94
C GLY A 8 -28.52 -26.29 -3.83
N LEU A 9 -27.97 -25.12 -4.16
CA LEU A 9 -26.71 -24.98 -4.86
C LEU A 9 -25.56 -25.19 -3.85
N ALA A 10 -24.94 -26.37 -3.86
CA ALA A 10 -23.76 -26.64 -3.06
C ALA A 10 -22.56 -25.89 -3.66
N VAL A 11 -22.18 -24.77 -3.04
CA VAL A 11 -20.91 -24.09 -3.34
C VAL A 11 -19.79 -24.90 -2.69
N ALA A 12 -19.11 -25.72 -3.48
CA ALA A 12 -17.88 -26.37 -3.05
C ALA A 12 -16.81 -25.31 -2.81
N SER A 13 -16.54 -25.00 -1.54
CA SER A 13 -15.41 -24.18 -1.14
C SER A 13 -14.15 -25.02 -1.30
N PHE A 14 -13.35 -24.76 -2.34
CA PHE A 14 -12.01 -25.31 -2.41
C PHE A 14 -11.17 -24.66 -1.30
N MET A 15 -11.04 -25.33 -0.15
CA MET A 15 -9.95 -25.07 0.77
C MET A 15 -8.66 -25.55 0.08
N LEU A 16 -7.93 -24.61 -0.51
CA LEU A 16 -6.58 -24.88 -0.99
C LEU A 16 -5.69 -25.10 0.23
N CYS A 17 -5.20 -26.34 0.36
CA CYS A 17 -4.09 -26.69 1.24
C CYS A 17 -2.94 -25.72 0.96
N ALA A 18 -2.41 -25.09 2.01
CA ALA A 18 -1.19 -24.29 1.94
C ALA A 18 0.02 -25.21 1.69
N CYS A 19 0.15 -25.72 0.48
CA CYS A 19 1.46 -26.03 -0.06
C CYS A 19 2.22 -24.71 -0.10
N GLN A 20 3.43 -24.69 0.45
CA GLN A 20 4.33 -23.54 0.40
C GLN A 20 4.76 -23.36 -1.06
N SER A 21 3.86 -22.78 -1.83
CA SER A 21 4.00 -22.49 -3.23
C SER A 21 4.75 -21.18 -3.32
N ASP A 22 5.87 -21.15 -4.05
CA ASP A 22 6.61 -19.92 -4.34
C ASP A 22 5.86 -19.02 -5.35
N VAL A 23 4.66 -19.41 -5.78
CA VAL A 23 3.84 -18.67 -6.76
C VAL A 23 3.21 -17.44 -6.11
N TYR A 24 3.33 -16.30 -6.79
CA TYR A 24 2.54 -15.11 -6.53
C TYR A 24 1.54 -14.85 -7.67
N GLN A 25 0.41 -14.25 -7.31
CA GLN A 25 -0.54 -13.67 -8.27
C GLN A 25 -0.90 -12.25 -7.84
N ILE A 26 -0.74 -11.30 -8.75
CA ILE A 26 -1.20 -9.92 -8.56
C ILE A 26 -2.48 -9.72 -9.35
N LYS A 27 -3.56 -9.39 -8.65
CA LYS A 27 -4.84 -8.94 -9.22
C LYS A 27 -4.91 -7.42 -9.13
N GLY A 28 -4.78 -6.76 -10.27
CA GLY A 28 -4.86 -5.31 -10.38
C GLY A 28 -6.27 -4.83 -10.68
N CYS A 29 -6.79 -3.94 -9.84
CA CYS A 29 -8.00 -3.16 -10.07
C CYS A 29 -7.60 -1.73 -10.48
N ALA A 30 -8.03 -1.29 -11.65
CA ALA A 30 -7.63 -0.04 -12.27
C ALA A 30 -8.80 0.60 -13.03
N THR A 31 -9.96 0.72 -12.38
CA THR A 31 -11.22 1.16 -13.00
C THR A 31 -11.19 2.59 -13.54
N GLU A 32 -10.23 3.41 -13.09
CA GLU A 32 -10.01 4.79 -13.55
C GLU A 32 -9.00 4.87 -14.71
N LEU A 33 -8.35 3.75 -15.07
CA LEU A 33 -7.38 3.67 -16.15
C LEU A 33 -8.05 3.27 -17.46
N LYS A 34 -7.41 3.62 -18.58
CA LYS A 34 -7.93 3.33 -19.91
C LYS A 34 -7.42 1.97 -20.38
N ASP A 35 -8.24 1.25 -21.11
CA ASP A 35 -7.78 0.05 -21.83
C ASP A 35 -6.62 0.42 -22.76
N GLY A 36 -5.58 -0.41 -22.75
CA GLY A 36 -4.31 -0.13 -23.43
C GLY A 36 -3.27 0.61 -22.58
N ASP A 37 -3.64 1.17 -21.41
CA ASP A 37 -2.65 1.69 -20.46
C ASP A 37 -1.68 0.57 -20.05
N THR A 38 -0.39 0.88 -19.97
CA THR A 38 0.65 -0.08 -19.58
C THR A 38 1.09 0.15 -18.14
N ILE A 39 1.06 -0.92 -17.35
CA ILE A 39 1.55 -0.97 -15.97
C ILE A 39 2.88 -1.70 -15.96
N THR A 40 3.90 -1.09 -15.34
CA THR A 40 5.18 -1.76 -15.10
C THR A 40 5.28 -2.21 -13.65
N LEU A 41 5.74 -3.44 -13.46
CA LEU A 41 6.18 -3.98 -12.18
C LEU A 41 7.71 -3.94 -12.13
N ALA A 42 8.27 -3.32 -11.10
CA ALA A 42 9.72 -3.19 -10.90
C ALA A 42 10.10 -3.26 -9.42
N PHE A 43 11.39 -3.41 -9.13
CA PHE A 43 11.91 -3.15 -7.78
C PHE A 43 11.72 -1.69 -7.38
N GLU A 44 11.51 -1.44 -6.09
CA GLU A 44 11.47 -0.07 -5.56
C GLU A 44 12.89 0.51 -5.37
N ASP A 45 13.88 -0.31 -4.97
CA ASP A 45 15.26 0.15 -4.72
C ASP A 45 16.33 -0.91 -5.06
N PRO A 46 17.34 -0.61 -5.91
CA PRO A 46 17.38 0.53 -6.82
C PRO A 46 16.33 0.37 -7.94
N PRO A 47 15.55 1.42 -8.25
CA PRO A 47 14.39 1.34 -9.14
C PRO A 47 14.81 1.23 -10.60
N GLN A 48 15.29 0.06 -11.06
CA GLN A 48 15.61 -0.14 -12.49
C GLN A 48 15.35 -1.55 -13.04
N LYS A 49 15.34 -2.60 -12.20
CA LYS A 49 15.07 -3.95 -12.72
C LYS A 49 13.55 -4.16 -12.84
N VAL A 50 13.07 -4.04 -14.07
CA VAL A 50 11.69 -4.39 -14.47
C VAL A 50 11.50 -5.89 -14.32
N LEU A 51 10.43 -6.27 -13.62
CA LEU A 51 10.01 -7.66 -13.44
C LEU A 51 8.96 -8.07 -14.47
N GLY A 52 8.18 -7.10 -14.99
CA GLY A 52 7.21 -7.36 -16.04
C GLY A 52 6.37 -6.13 -16.38
N GLN A 53 5.57 -6.27 -17.43
CA GLN A 53 4.57 -5.28 -17.82
C GLN A 53 3.23 -5.96 -18.06
N ALA A 54 2.15 -5.24 -17.78
CA ALA A 54 0.79 -5.68 -18.03
C ALA A 54 0.01 -4.56 -18.73
N ILE A 55 -0.88 -4.94 -19.64
CA ILE A 55 -1.79 -4.02 -20.30
C ILE A 55 -3.10 -4.01 -19.52
N VAL A 56 -3.63 -2.83 -19.25
CA VAL A 56 -4.97 -2.66 -18.67
C VAL A 56 -6.01 -3.07 -19.70
N SER A 57 -6.92 -3.95 -19.31
CA SER A 57 -8.09 -4.32 -20.10
C SER A 57 -9.29 -4.55 -19.17
N GLY A 58 -10.44 -3.98 -19.53
CA GLY A 58 -11.65 -4.04 -18.72
C GLY A 58 -11.45 -3.47 -17.31
N GLY A 59 -10.58 -2.45 -17.16
CA GLY A 59 -10.25 -1.86 -15.86
C GLY A 59 -9.43 -2.78 -14.93
N THR A 60 -8.77 -3.81 -15.46
CA THR A 60 -7.94 -4.74 -14.67
C THR A 60 -6.57 -4.96 -15.32
N PHE A 61 -5.59 -5.41 -14.52
CA PHE A 61 -4.30 -5.91 -14.99
C PHE A 61 -3.85 -7.09 -14.12
N ARG A 62 -2.93 -7.92 -14.61
CA ARG A 62 -2.45 -9.09 -13.85
C ARG A 62 -0.95 -9.27 -14.00
N PHE A 63 -0.34 -9.74 -12.92
CA PHE A 63 0.99 -10.35 -12.95
C PHE A 63 0.91 -11.71 -12.26
N ALA A 64 1.74 -12.64 -12.68
CA ALA A 64 1.93 -13.92 -12.00
C ALA A 64 3.37 -14.38 -12.22
N GLY A 65 3.89 -15.13 -11.27
CA GLY A 65 5.25 -15.64 -11.33
C GLY A 65 5.59 -16.40 -10.07
N THR A 66 6.88 -16.65 -9.87
CA THR A 66 7.39 -17.28 -8.66
C THR A 66 8.41 -16.37 -7.99
N THR A 67 8.47 -16.41 -6.66
CA THR A 67 9.46 -15.72 -5.86
C THR A 67 9.82 -16.58 -4.65
N ASP A 68 11.11 -16.85 -4.47
CA ASP A 68 11.68 -17.55 -3.31
C ASP A 68 12.00 -16.59 -2.15
N THR A 69 11.90 -15.29 -2.42
CA THR A 69 12.25 -14.19 -1.52
C THR A 69 11.17 -13.12 -1.54
N THR A 70 10.92 -12.49 -0.39
CA THR A 70 10.05 -11.32 -0.33
C THR A 70 10.80 -10.09 -0.81
N LEU A 71 10.27 -9.42 -1.83
CA LEU A 71 10.91 -8.27 -2.48
C LEU A 71 10.06 -7.01 -2.32
N PHE A 72 10.69 -5.86 -2.09
CA PHE A 72 9.97 -4.58 -2.08
C PHE A 72 9.88 -4.02 -3.51
N CYS A 73 8.67 -3.92 -4.02
CA CYS A 73 8.37 -3.67 -5.42
C CYS A 73 7.39 -2.51 -5.60
N ARG A 74 7.33 -2.02 -6.83
CA ARG A 74 6.41 -0.98 -7.27
C ARG A 74 5.65 -1.43 -8.50
N ALA A 75 4.33 -1.23 -8.50
CA ALA A 75 3.52 -1.23 -9.71
C ALA A 75 3.16 0.21 -10.08
N TYR A 76 3.42 0.64 -11.32
CA TYR A 76 3.16 2.02 -11.73
C TYR A 76 2.65 2.13 -13.18
N LEU A 77 1.83 3.16 -13.42
CA LEU A 77 1.34 3.52 -14.75
C LEU A 77 2.45 4.21 -15.57
N ASN A 78 2.81 3.68 -16.73
CA ASN A 78 3.95 4.18 -17.53
C ASN A 78 3.81 5.65 -17.92
N ARG A 79 2.63 6.08 -18.36
CA ARG A 79 2.37 7.47 -18.77
C ARG A 79 2.29 8.47 -17.61
N GLN A 80 2.25 8.00 -16.37
CA GLN A 80 2.19 8.84 -15.17
C GLN A 80 2.69 8.04 -13.97
N GLN A 81 4.02 7.95 -13.81
CA GLN A 81 4.63 7.06 -12.81
C GLN A 81 4.23 7.40 -11.36
N LEU A 82 3.81 8.64 -11.06
CA LEU A 82 3.25 9.01 -9.75
C LEU A 82 1.99 8.21 -9.39
N SER A 83 1.25 7.70 -10.38
CA SER A 83 0.16 6.75 -10.21
C SER A 83 0.76 5.37 -9.99
N SER A 84 1.07 5.07 -8.73
CA SER A 84 1.80 3.86 -8.35
C SER A 84 1.40 3.31 -6.99
N CYS A 85 1.72 2.04 -6.76
CA CYS A 85 1.58 1.36 -5.49
C CYS A 85 2.88 0.61 -5.16
N SER A 86 3.49 0.92 -4.02
CA SER A 86 4.63 0.18 -3.46
C SER A 86 4.12 -0.91 -2.54
N PHE A 87 4.71 -2.10 -2.61
CA PHE A 87 4.24 -3.29 -1.92
C PHE A 87 5.32 -4.35 -1.76
N PHE A 88 5.05 -5.38 -0.96
CA PHE A 88 5.91 -6.56 -0.84
C PHE A 88 5.43 -7.64 -1.79
N LEU A 89 6.26 -7.99 -2.77
CA LEU A 89 6.07 -9.16 -3.61
C LEU A 89 6.45 -10.40 -2.79
N GLU A 90 5.45 -11.20 -2.44
CA GLU A 90 5.59 -12.44 -1.69
C GLU A 90 4.63 -13.51 -2.27
N PRO A 91 4.87 -14.79 -2.00
CA PRO A 91 3.95 -15.83 -2.45
C PRO A 91 2.53 -15.63 -1.91
N GLY A 92 1.54 -15.96 -2.73
CA GLY A 92 0.13 -15.77 -2.42
C GLY A 92 -0.58 -14.81 -3.38
N GLU A 93 -1.79 -14.41 -3.00
CA GLU A 93 -2.64 -13.54 -3.81
C GLU A 93 -2.55 -12.09 -3.29
N ILE A 94 -2.01 -11.21 -4.12
CA ILE A 94 -1.84 -9.79 -3.84
C ILE A 94 -2.87 -9.02 -4.68
N THR A 95 -3.59 -8.10 -4.08
CA THR A 95 -4.52 -7.20 -4.77
C THR A 95 -3.97 -5.79 -4.76
N ILE A 96 -3.90 -5.15 -5.93
CA ILE A 96 -3.48 -3.76 -6.09
C ILE A 96 -4.65 -2.95 -6.64
N GLU A 97 -5.10 -1.97 -5.89
CA GLU A 97 -6.00 -0.93 -6.38
C GLU A 97 -5.16 0.24 -6.88
N LEU A 98 -4.94 0.31 -8.19
CA LEU A 98 -4.10 1.32 -8.82
C LEU A 98 -4.94 2.52 -9.25
N ASN A 99 -4.66 3.67 -8.65
CA ASN A 99 -5.43 4.90 -8.82
C ASN A 99 -4.60 5.99 -9.50
N GLN A 100 -5.27 6.88 -10.22
CA GLN A 100 -4.58 8.03 -10.82
C GLN A 100 -4.21 9.05 -9.75
N HIS A 101 -2.96 9.49 -9.75
CA HIS A 101 -2.50 10.58 -8.90
C HIS A 101 -3.40 11.82 -9.10
N PRO A 102 -3.87 12.47 -8.00
CA PRO A 102 -3.37 12.35 -6.62
C PRO A 102 -4.09 11.31 -5.74
N ARG A 103 -5.03 10.51 -6.26
CA ARG A 103 -5.73 9.51 -5.46
C ARG A 103 -4.74 8.40 -5.05
N PRO A 104 -4.63 8.07 -3.75
CA PRO A 104 -3.71 7.05 -3.28
C PRO A 104 -4.09 5.68 -3.85
N SER A 105 -3.09 4.93 -4.32
CA SER A 105 -3.26 3.50 -4.62
C SER A 105 -3.17 2.67 -3.34
N ARG A 106 -3.68 1.44 -3.37
CA ARG A 106 -3.74 0.55 -2.20
C ARG A 106 -3.29 -0.86 -2.54
N VAL A 107 -2.77 -1.58 -1.55
CA VAL A 107 -2.44 -2.99 -1.64
C VAL A 107 -3.10 -3.80 -0.51
N SER A 108 -3.41 -5.06 -0.79
CA SER A 108 -3.94 -6.02 0.18
C SER A 108 -3.73 -7.46 -0.30
N GLY A 109 -4.26 -8.44 0.44
CA GLY A 109 -4.37 -9.84 0.02
C GLY A 109 -3.36 -10.78 0.69
N THR A 110 -2.24 -10.25 1.17
CA THR A 110 -1.25 -10.98 1.96
C THR A 110 -0.94 -10.24 3.27
N GLU A 111 -0.41 -10.97 4.26
CA GLU A 111 -0.19 -10.44 5.61
C GLU A 111 0.75 -9.22 5.62
N LEU A 112 1.92 -9.29 4.96
CA LEU A 112 2.86 -8.16 4.95
C LEU A 112 2.26 -6.95 4.24
N ASN A 113 1.54 -7.16 3.13
CA ASN A 113 0.90 -6.09 2.39
C ASN A 113 -0.24 -5.43 3.17
N ASN A 114 -1.03 -6.21 3.91
CA ASN A 114 -2.08 -5.66 4.78
C ASN A 114 -1.47 -4.78 5.89
N GLN A 115 -0.36 -5.21 6.49
CA GLN A 115 0.34 -4.42 7.51
C GLN A 115 1.00 -3.16 6.93
N TRP A 116 1.63 -3.28 5.75
CA TRP A 116 2.17 -2.14 5.02
C TRP A 116 1.09 -1.12 4.67
N GLN A 117 -0.07 -1.58 4.19
CA GLN A 117 -1.20 -0.71 3.89
C GLN A 117 -1.76 -0.02 5.14
N ALA A 118 -1.85 -0.72 6.27
CA ALA A 118 -2.30 -0.13 7.53
C ALA A 118 -1.38 1.01 8.01
N LEU A 119 -0.06 0.86 7.83
CA LEU A 119 0.90 1.93 8.08
C LEU A 119 0.67 3.11 7.12
N ASN A 120 0.56 2.85 5.81
CA ASN A 120 0.34 3.89 4.81
C ASN A 120 -0.96 4.67 5.06
N ASP A 121 -2.04 4.01 5.44
CA ASP A 121 -3.31 4.64 5.80
C ASP A 121 -3.16 5.59 7.00
N THR A 122 -2.42 5.12 8.01
CA THR A 122 -2.14 5.91 9.22
C THR A 122 -1.32 7.15 8.87
N VAL A 123 -0.23 6.98 8.12
CA VAL A 123 0.65 8.07 7.68
C VAL A 123 -0.11 9.06 6.80
N GLN A 124 -0.91 8.58 5.84
CA GLN A 124 -1.71 9.44 4.97
C GLN A 124 -2.74 10.26 5.75
N LYS A 125 -3.46 9.64 6.69
CA LYS A 125 -4.44 10.32 7.53
C LYS A 125 -3.80 11.45 8.34
N LEU A 126 -2.69 11.15 9.01
CA LEU A 126 -1.96 12.14 9.81
C LEU A 126 -1.28 13.21 8.95
N GLY A 127 -0.71 12.83 7.81
CA GLY A 127 -0.11 13.76 6.84
C GLY A 127 -1.13 14.73 6.26
N THR A 128 -2.37 14.28 6.00
CA THR A 128 -3.46 15.15 5.56
C THR A 128 -3.83 16.17 6.64
N GLN A 129 -3.87 15.75 7.91
CA GLN A 129 -4.08 16.66 9.04
C GLN A 129 -2.94 17.69 9.13
N LEU A 130 -1.70 17.25 8.94
CA LEU A 130 -0.52 18.11 8.97
C LEU A 130 -0.56 19.17 7.87
N ILE A 131 -0.84 18.79 6.62
CA ILE A 131 -0.98 19.72 5.50
C ILE A 131 -2.07 20.76 5.79
N ARG A 132 -3.21 20.33 6.34
CA ARG A 132 -4.30 21.25 6.71
C ARG A 132 -3.87 22.26 7.78
N LEU A 133 -3.13 21.83 8.80
CA LEU A 133 -2.61 22.72 9.83
C LEU A 133 -1.56 23.69 9.26
N ALA A 134 -0.67 23.23 8.39
CA ALA A 134 0.30 24.07 7.71
C ALA A 134 -0.39 25.16 6.88
N GLN A 135 -1.48 24.84 6.18
CA GLN A 135 -2.27 25.81 5.42
C GLN A 135 -2.99 26.83 6.32
N LEU A 136 -3.44 26.44 7.51
CA LEU A 136 -4.01 27.39 8.47
C LEU A 136 -2.94 28.34 9.01
N SER A 137 -1.70 27.86 9.20
CA SER A 137 -0.61 28.66 9.76
C SER A 137 -0.29 29.91 8.94
N THR A 138 -0.41 29.83 7.62
CA THR A 138 -0.14 30.95 6.71
C THR A 138 -1.17 32.06 6.81
N ARG A 139 -2.34 31.80 7.42
CA ARG A 139 -3.45 32.74 7.58
C ARG A 139 -3.64 33.20 9.03
N THR A 140 -2.78 32.74 9.94
CA THR A 140 -3.00 32.85 11.39
C THR A 140 -2.21 34.02 12.00
N ASN A 141 -2.85 34.76 12.89
CA ASN A 141 -2.27 35.85 13.68
C ASN A 141 -1.35 35.34 14.80
N ALA A 142 -0.41 36.19 15.27
CA ALA A 142 0.69 35.80 16.16
C ALA A 142 0.24 35.04 17.43
N ALA A 143 -0.95 35.36 17.96
CA ALA A 143 -1.50 34.76 19.18
C ALA A 143 -1.72 33.23 19.10
N HIS A 144 -2.00 32.68 17.92
CA HIS A 144 -2.29 31.25 17.75
C HIS A 144 -1.12 30.45 17.16
N ARG A 145 0.00 31.12 16.81
CA ARG A 145 1.14 30.50 16.14
C ARG A 145 1.79 29.40 16.99
N GLN A 146 1.92 29.62 18.30
CA GLN A 146 2.52 28.66 19.22
C GLN A 146 1.66 27.39 19.37
N GLN A 147 0.35 27.54 19.55
CA GLN A 147 -0.56 26.40 19.63
C GLN A 147 -0.56 25.57 18.34
N LEU A 148 -0.48 26.23 17.18
CA LEU A 148 -0.44 25.55 15.90
C LEU A 148 0.88 24.79 15.71
N GLN A 149 2.00 25.38 16.13
CA GLN A 149 3.30 24.70 16.13
C GLN A 149 3.26 23.43 16.99
N GLN A 150 2.70 23.49 18.20
CA GLN A 150 2.54 22.31 19.06
C GLN A 150 1.69 21.20 18.41
N GLN A 151 0.64 21.56 17.67
CA GLN A 151 -0.17 20.56 16.94
C GLN A 151 0.60 19.94 15.77
N VAL A 152 1.37 20.74 15.03
CA VAL A 152 2.27 20.26 13.96
C VAL A 152 3.29 19.28 14.53
N ASP A 153 3.95 19.64 15.62
CA ASP A 153 4.96 18.79 16.27
C ASP A 153 4.34 17.49 16.81
N SER A 154 3.15 17.57 17.41
CA SER A 154 2.38 16.40 17.84
C SER A 154 2.06 15.44 16.69
N LEU A 155 1.64 15.96 15.53
CA LEU A 155 1.37 15.13 14.36
C LEU A 155 2.65 14.49 13.82
N HIS A 156 3.77 15.23 13.73
CA HIS A 156 5.04 14.64 13.31
C HIS A 156 5.49 13.52 14.27
N ARG A 157 5.40 13.74 15.60
CA ARG A 157 5.73 12.70 16.60
C ARG A 157 4.85 11.46 16.43
N ARG A 158 3.54 11.63 16.18
CA ARG A 158 2.60 10.51 15.95
C ARG A 158 2.89 9.74 14.65
N ILE A 159 3.26 10.44 13.58
CA ILE A 159 3.70 9.80 12.32
C ILE A 159 4.95 8.97 12.59
N SER A 160 5.97 9.58 13.20
CA SER A 160 7.23 8.91 13.54
C SER A 160 6.99 7.66 14.39
N GLN A 161 6.23 7.82 15.49
CA GLN A 161 5.87 6.71 16.37
C GLN A 161 5.12 5.58 15.64
N SER A 162 4.23 5.91 14.69
CA SER A 162 3.51 4.89 13.91
C SER A 162 4.47 4.06 13.04
N ILE A 163 5.45 4.72 12.42
CA ILE A 163 6.48 4.07 11.60
C ILE A 163 7.38 3.20 12.49
N THR A 164 7.95 3.77 13.54
CA THR A 164 8.85 3.03 14.46
C THR A 164 8.16 1.85 15.11
N LEU A 165 6.95 2.00 15.64
CA LEU A 165 6.22 0.89 16.27
C LEU A 165 5.91 -0.22 15.27
N THR A 166 5.57 0.12 14.03
CA THR A 166 5.36 -0.87 12.98
C THR A 166 6.65 -1.63 12.66
N GLY A 167 7.77 -0.91 12.53
CA GLY A 167 9.09 -1.50 12.34
C GLY A 167 9.48 -2.45 13.46
N GLN A 168 9.29 -2.04 14.72
CA GLN A 168 9.63 -2.84 15.90
C GLN A 168 8.74 -4.08 16.05
N ARG A 169 7.42 -3.96 15.85
CA ARG A 169 6.49 -5.09 15.87
C ARG A 169 6.84 -6.14 14.80
N ASN A 170 7.36 -5.68 13.67
CA ASN A 170 7.72 -6.50 12.52
C ASN A 170 9.21 -6.83 12.41
N ARG A 171 10.01 -6.58 13.45
CA ARG A 171 11.49 -6.66 13.41
C ARG A 171 12.07 -7.98 12.89
N GLN A 172 11.28 -9.07 12.94
CA GLN A 172 11.71 -10.40 12.49
C GLN A 172 11.43 -10.68 11.01
N ASN A 173 10.58 -9.89 10.34
CA ASN A 173 10.23 -10.06 8.93
C ASN A 173 10.79 -8.93 8.05
N VAL A 174 10.58 -9.04 6.74
CA VAL A 174 11.14 -8.12 5.74
C VAL A 174 10.55 -6.71 5.87
N LEU A 175 9.28 -6.56 6.24
CA LEU A 175 8.66 -5.25 6.48
C LEU A 175 9.36 -4.49 7.61
N GLY A 176 9.58 -5.14 8.75
CA GLY A 176 10.24 -4.48 9.87
C GLY A 176 11.69 -4.13 9.56
N LYS A 177 12.44 -5.04 8.91
CA LYS A 177 13.81 -4.77 8.45
C LYS A 177 13.85 -3.58 7.49
N TYR A 178 12.96 -3.54 6.50
CA TYR A 178 12.86 -2.44 5.56
C TYR A 178 12.63 -1.11 6.28
N ILE A 179 11.66 -1.03 7.20
CA ILE A 179 11.38 0.19 7.97
C ILE A 179 12.60 0.61 8.79
N LEU A 180 13.19 -0.31 9.57
CA LEU A 180 14.29 0.00 10.47
C LEU A 180 15.58 0.42 9.73
N GLN A 181 15.76 -0.02 8.49
CA GLN A 181 16.89 0.37 7.64
C GLN A 181 16.68 1.72 6.95
N ASN A 182 15.45 2.01 6.54
CA ASN A 182 15.15 3.16 5.68
C ASN A 182 14.54 4.36 6.42
N TYR A 183 14.01 4.17 7.62
CA TYR A 183 13.45 5.25 8.43
C TYR A 183 14.47 5.75 9.46
N LYS A 184 14.75 7.04 9.40
CA LYS A 184 15.51 7.76 10.43
C LYS A 184 14.54 8.61 11.23
N GLU A 185 14.45 8.35 12.53
CA GLU A 185 13.63 9.16 13.41
C GLU A 185 14.10 10.61 13.39
N PRO A 186 13.20 11.59 13.18
CA PRO A 186 13.55 12.99 13.26
C PRO A 186 13.81 13.39 14.71
N GLU A 187 14.77 14.29 14.92
CA GLU A 187 15.01 14.90 16.22
C GLU A 187 13.88 15.89 16.53
N PHE A 188 13.17 15.65 17.63
CA PHE A 188 12.19 16.60 18.15
C PHE A 188 12.80 17.36 19.31
N LYS A 189 12.72 18.69 19.28
CA LYS A 189 13.07 19.52 20.44
C LYS A 189 11.98 19.38 21.50
N ASP A 190 12.39 19.20 22.74
CA ASP A 190 11.51 19.20 23.90
C ASP A 190 11.16 20.62 24.36
#